data_AF-A0A2C9LLZ1-F1
#
_entry.id   AF-A0A2C9LLZ1-F1
#
_cell.length_a   1.000
_cell.length_b   1.000
_cell.length_c   1.000
_cell.angle_alpha   90.00
_cell.angle_beta   90.00
_cell.angle_gamma   90.00
#
_symmetry.space_group_name_H-M   'P 1'
#
loop_
_entity.id
_entity.type
_entity.pdbx_description
1 polymer ?
#
loop_
_entity_poly.entity_id
_entity_poly.type
_entity_poly.pdbx_seq_one_letter_code
_entity_poly.pdbx_strand_id
1 'polypeptide(L)'
;MGNVKKNCTWKWCSQPVHSQMPWGNILSSAAIIVSGLSPLKVLRFFNFLNIPIYSIRHFHNYQRLYIQPVVRNFWEKAKSSIMAKVKGRQEPIVLAGDARCDSPGHCAKYGSYTCIDIKTGYILDFQLIQSNEVKGSNHMELEGLKRCLTYLSSFNLCISEIVSDRHVQIRKFLRVEKPSIKHTFDVWHISKSIK
;
A
#
# COMPACT_ATOMS: atom_id res chain seq x y z
N MET A 1 -18.88 -16.65 65.81
CA MET A 1 -18.16 -15.64 65.02
C MET A 1 -18.54 -15.81 63.56
N GLY A 2 -19.26 -14.85 62.99
CA GLY A 2 -19.86 -14.96 61.66
C GLY A 2 -18.85 -14.81 60.53
N ASN A 3 -18.90 -15.72 59.57
CA ASN A 3 -18.15 -15.64 58.32
C ASN A 3 -18.65 -14.44 57.49
N VAL A 4 -17.85 -13.37 57.44
CA VAL A 4 -18.09 -12.23 56.56
C VAL A 4 -17.83 -12.67 55.11
N LYS A 5 -18.90 -12.93 54.36
CA LYS A 5 -18.81 -13.08 52.90
C LYS A 5 -18.34 -11.75 52.31
N LYS A 6 -17.13 -11.73 51.71
CA LYS A 6 -16.66 -10.63 50.89
C LYS A 6 -17.60 -10.47 49.69
N ASN A 7 -18.31 -9.35 49.60
CA ASN A 7 -19.09 -8.99 48.42
C ASN A 7 -18.13 -8.71 47.26
N CYS A 8 -17.96 -9.67 46.36
CA CYS A 8 -17.26 -9.47 45.09
C CYS A 8 -18.23 -8.78 44.10
N THR A 9 -18.00 -7.50 43.82
CA THR A 9 -18.67 -6.78 42.73
C THR A 9 -17.89 -6.97 41.44
N TRP A 10 -18.47 -7.69 40.49
CA TRP A 10 -17.94 -7.81 39.13
C TRP A 10 -18.37 -6.60 38.30
N LYS A 11 -17.42 -5.76 37.88
CA LYS A 11 -17.68 -4.74 36.88
C LYS A 11 -17.50 -5.36 35.50
N TRP A 12 -18.61 -5.60 34.81
CA TRP A 12 -18.55 -6.06 33.43
C TRP A 12 -17.98 -4.95 32.54
N CYS A 13 -16.98 -5.30 31.74
CA CYS A 13 -16.41 -4.45 30.72
C CYS A 13 -16.48 -5.21 29.39
N SER A 14 -17.14 -4.63 28.39
CA SER A 14 -17.22 -5.24 27.05
C SER A 14 -15.86 -5.38 26.36
N GLN A 15 -14.89 -4.55 26.74
CA GLN A 15 -13.57 -4.48 26.13
C GLN A 15 -12.56 -3.74 27.03
N PRO A 16 -11.24 -3.95 26.82
CA PRO A 16 -10.22 -3.13 27.44
C PRO A 16 -10.30 -1.66 27.04
N VAL A 17 -9.88 -0.78 27.94
CA VAL A 17 -9.84 0.67 27.74
C VAL A 17 -8.45 1.17 28.09
N HIS A 18 -7.86 2.01 27.23
CA HIS A 18 -6.62 2.71 27.52
C HIS A 18 -6.85 4.22 27.45
N SER A 19 -6.55 4.95 28.52
CA SER A 19 -6.74 6.40 28.60
C SER A 19 -8.13 6.84 28.13
N GLN A 20 -9.17 6.16 28.62
CA GLN A 20 -10.59 6.35 28.28
C GLN A 20 -11.01 5.96 26.84
N MET A 21 -10.08 5.51 26.00
CA MET A 21 -10.39 5.01 24.67
C MET A 21 -10.59 3.48 24.68
N PRO A 22 -11.77 2.97 24.29
CA PRO A 22 -11.97 1.54 24.12
C PRO A 22 -11.10 0.99 22.99
N TRP A 23 -10.44 -0.15 23.21
CA TRP A 23 -9.54 -0.75 22.21
C TRP A 23 -10.25 -1.12 20.92
N GLY A 24 -11.51 -1.55 21.03
CA GLY A 24 -12.37 -1.87 19.90
C GLY A 24 -12.50 -0.72 18.91
N ASN A 25 -12.37 0.54 19.33
CA ASN A 25 -12.39 1.67 18.39
C ASN A 25 -11.22 1.63 17.40
N ILE A 26 -10.01 1.31 17.90
CA ILE A 26 -8.83 1.15 17.05
C ILE A 26 -8.96 -0.13 16.23
N LEU A 27 -9.35 -1.25 16.87
CA LEU A 27 -9.43 -2.55 16.22
C LEU A 27 -10.45 -2.56 15.08
N SER A 28 -11.65 -2.02 15.28
CA SER A 28 -12.65 -1.93 14.22
C SER A 28 -12.22 -0.93 13.14
N SER A 29 -11.56 0.18 13.50
CA SER A 29 -11.00 1.12 12.50
C SER A 29 -9.96 0.45 11.62
N ALA A 30 -9.07 -0.34 12.21
CA ALA A 30 -8.08 -1.12 11.48
C ALA A 30 -8.73 -2.20 10.62
N ALA A 31 -9.72 -2.93 11.16
CA ALA A 31 -10.44 -3.96 10.44
C ALA A 31 -11.15 -3.41 9.19
N ILE A 32 -11.79 -2.24 9.27
CA ILE A 32 -12.42 -1.57 8.12
C ILE A 32 -11.40 -1.35 6.99
N ILE A 33 -10.19 -0.91 7.32
CA ILE A 33 -9.15 -0.59 6.33
C ILE A 33 -8.59 -1.86 5.70
N VAL A 34 -8.20 -2.82 6.53
CA VAL A 34 -7.54 -4.06 6.07
C VAL A 34 -8.50 -4.92 5.25
N SER A 35 -9.81 -4.89 5.55
CA SER A 35 -10.84 -5.57 4.77
C SER A 35 -11.29 -4.82 3.52
N GLY A 36 -10.82 -3.59 3.28
CA GLY A 36 -11.24 -2.78 2.15
C GLY A 36 -12.69 -2.29 2.22
N LEU A 37 -13.30 -2.26 3.42
CA LEU A 37 -14.67 -1.81 3.59
C LEU A 37 -14.77 -0.28 3.53
N SER A 38 -15.91 0.20 3.01
CA SER A 38 -16.22 1.64 3.04
C SER A 38 -16.55 2.06 4.47
N PRO A 39 -15.79 2.98 5.10
CA PRO A 39 -16.04 3.42 6.47
C PRO A 39 -17.42 4.04 6.62
N LEU A 40 -17.88 4.82 5.64
CA LEU A 40 -19.21 5.42 5.66
C LEU A 40 -20.33 4.36 5.65
N LYS A 41 -20.16 3.27 4.89
CA LYS A 41 -21.13 2.17 4.88
C LYS A 41 -21.17 1.45 6.23
N VAL A 42 -20.01 1.20 6.83
CA VAL A 42 -19.90 0.53 8.13
C VAL A 42 -20.50 1.40 9.25
N LEU A 43 -20.13 2.68 9.33
CA LEU A 43 -20.69 3.59 10.32
C LEU A 43 -22.22 3.73 10.20
N ARG A 44 -22.73 3.79 8.96
CA ARG A 44 -24.17 3.80 8.70
C ARG A 44 -24.85 2.49 9.12
N PHE A 45 -24.21 1.35 8.91
CA PHE A 45 -24.72 0.04 9.36
C PHE A 45 -24.88 0.00 10.89
N PHE A 46 -23.86 0.42 11.64
CA PHE A 46 -23.95 0.50 13.11
C PHE A 46 -25.05 1.48 13.57
N ASN A 47 -25.23 2.59 12.85
CA ASN A 47 -26.30 3.54 13.12
C ASN A 47 -27.70 2.90 12.95
N PHE A 48 -27.92 2.10 11.89
CA PHE A 48 -29.20 1.39 11.71
C PHE A 48 -29.49 0.36 12.81
N LEU A 49 -28.45 -0.21 13.41
CA LEU A 49 -28.59 -1.14 14.54
C LEU A 49 -28.71 -0.45 15.90
N ASN A 50 -28.64 0.89 15.96
CA ASN A 50 -28.56 1.67 17.19
C ASN A 50 -27.38 1.24 18.08
N ILE A 51 -26.28 0.78 17.48
CA ILE A 51 -25.07 0.39 18.21
C ILE A 51 -24.10 1.58 18.18
N PRO A 52 -23.66 2.10 19.35
CA PRO A 52 -22.72 3.21 19.39
C PRO A 52 -21.39 2.87 18.74
N ILE A 53 -20.94 3.73 17.83
CA ILE A 53 -19.62 3.67 17.20
C ILE A 53 -19.07 5.10 17.04
N TYR A 54 -17.76 5.21 16.90
CA TYR A 54 -17.08 6.50 16.70
C TYR A 54 -17.51 7.18 15.39
N SER A 55 -17.40 8.50 15.33
CA SER A 55 -17.71 9.26 14.11
C SER A 55 -16.63 9.13 13.04
N ILE A 56 -16.95 9.54 11.81
CA ILE A 56 -15.98 9.54 10.70
C ILE A 56 -14.73 10.38 10.99
N ARG A 57 -14.88 11.48 11.76
CA ARG A 57 -13.75 12.30 12.22
C ARG A 57 -12.80 11.49 13.12
N HIS A 58 -13.35 10.73 14.05
CA HIS A 58 -12.56 9.88 14.94
C HIS A 58 -11.89 8.74 14.17
N PHE A 59 -12.59 8.13 13.20
CA PHE A 59 -12.01 7.14 12.28
C PHE A 59 -10.75 7.67 11.59
N HIS A 60 -10.81 8.88 11.00
CA HIS A 60 -9.65 9.50 10.36
C HIS A 60 -8.54 9.85 11.36
N ASN A 61 -8.89 10.25 12.58
CA ASN A 61 -7.90 10.45 13.64
C ASN A 61 -7.21 9.14 14.02
N TYR A 62 -7.95 8.04 14.17
CA TYR A 62 -7.39 6.74 14.48
C TYR A 62 -6.47 6.23 13.36
N GLN A 63 -6.88 6.45 12.11
CA GLN A 63 -6.04 6.19 10.94
C GLN A 63 -4.71 6.92 11.02
N ARG A 64 -4.75 8.25 11.14
CA ARG A 64 -3.57 9.10 11.11
C ARG A 64 -2.62 8.84 12.27
N LEU A 65 -3.17 8.68 13.48
CA LEU A 65 -2.38 8.62 14.71
C LEU A 65 -1.85 7.22 15.03
N TYR A 66 -2.60 6.16 14.71
CA TYR A 66 -2.26 4.80 15.12
C TYR A 66 -2.04 3.86 13.95
N ILE A 67 -2.96 3.83 12.98
CA ILE A 67 -2.96 2.76 11.96
C ILE A 67 -1.91 3.01 10.89
N GLN A 68 -1.88 4.21 10.30
CA GLN A 68 -0.93 4.56 9.24
C GLN A 68 0.54 4.45 9.69
N PRO A 69 0.94 4.92 10.89
CA PRO A 69 2.30 4.73 11.39
C PRO A 69 2.68 3.25 11.53
N VAL A 70 1.76 2.41 12.03
CA VAL A 70 2.01 0.97 12.19
C VAL A 70 2.15 0.28 10.83
N VAL A 71 1.26 0.58 9.87
CA VAL A 71 1.33 0.04 8.51
C VAL A 71 2.65 0.44 7.84
N ARG A 72 3.05 1.72 7.96
CA ARG A 72 4.32 2.21 7.43
C ARG A 72 5.51 1.47 8.05
N ASN A 73 5.55 1.35 9.37
CA ASN A 73 6.63 0.65 10.07
C ASN A 73 6.72 -0.82 9.65
N PHE A 74 5.57 -1.51 9.55
CA PHE A 74 5.52 -2.88 9.07
C PHE A 74 6.04 -3.01 7.64
N TRP A 75 5.61 -2.10 6.75
CA TRP A 75 6.06 -2.04 5.37
C TRP A 75 7.57 -1.84 5.27
N GLU A 76 8.14 -0.85 5.96
CA GLU A 76 9.58 -0.58 5.92
C GLU A 76 10.41 -1.76 6.43
N LYS A 77 9.94 -2.45 7.48
CA LYS A 77 10.58 -3.67 7.99
C LYS A 77 10.52 -4.81 6.99
N ALA A 78 9.35 -5.06 6.39
CA ALA A 78 9.17 -6.09 5.38
C ALA A 78 10.04 -5.82 4.15
N LYS A 79 10.03 -4.57 3.66
CA LYS A 79 10.81 -4.10 2.54
C LYS A 79 12.32 -4.25 2.79
N SER A 80 12.79 -3.87 3.97
CA SER A 80 14.19 -4.05 4.38
C SER A 80 14.61 -5.53 4.40
N SER A 81 13.74 -6.41 4.90
CA SER A 81 13.98 -7.86 4.91
C SER A 81 14.04 -8.43 3.49
N ILE A 82 13.12 -8.04 2.62
CA ILE A 82 13.11 -8.44 1.20
C ILE A 82 14.39 -7.94 0.52
N MET A 83 14.77 -6.68 0.76
CA MET A 83 15.97 -6.10 0.15
C MET A 83 17.24 -6.84 0.56
N ALA A 84 17.35 -7.25 1.83
CA ALA A 84 18.48 -8.07 2.29
C ALA A 84 18.53 -9.43 1.57
N LYS A 85 17.38 -10.08 1.35
CA LYS A 85 17.31 -11.35 0.60
C LYS A 85 17.70 -11.17 -0.87
N VAL A 86 17.25 -10.09 -1.50
CA VAL A 86 17.52 -9.81 -2.91
C VAL A 86 18.99 -9.43 -3.13
N LYS A 87 19.60 -8.64 -2.24
CA LYS A 87 21.03 -8.30 -2.30
C LYS A 87 21.96 -9.52 -2.20
N GLY A 88 21.55 -10.56 -1.47
CA GLY A 88 22.33 -11.80 -1.36
C GLY A 88 22.38 -12.62 -2.64
N ARG A 89 21.61 -12.26 -3.68
CA ARG A 89 21.59 -12.96 -4.96
C ARG A 89 22.67 -12.42 -5.88
N GLN A 90 23.34 -13.31 -6.58
CA GLN A 90 24.28 -12.97 -7.65
C GLN A 90 23.58 -12.72 -9.00
N GLU A 91 22.33 -13.18 -9.13
CA GLU A 91 21.58 -13.05 -10.37
C GLU A 91 21.03 -11.65 -10.60
N PRO A 92 21.04 -11.18 -11.87
CA PRO A 92 20.31 -9.98 -12.24
C PRO A 92 18.80 -10.11 -12.00
N ILE A 93 18.20 -8.97 -11.62
CA ILE A 93 16.77 -8.82 -11.36
C ILE A 93 16.04 -8.53 -12.67
N VAL A 94 14.92 -9.24 -12.85
CA VAL A 94 13.93 -8.93 -13.89
C VAL A 94 12.74 -8.29 -13.20
N LEU A 95 12.48 -7.02 -13.49
CA LEU A 95 11.41 -6.26 -12.88
C LEU A 95 10.15 -6.28 -13.74
N ALA A 96 9.00 -6.49 -13.13
CA ALA A 96 7.70 -6.11 -13.68
C ALA A 96 7.25 -4.82 -13.01
N GLY A 97 6.79 -3.86 -13.82
CA GLY A 97 6.30 -2.58 -13.33
C GLY A 97 4.92 -2.24 -13.90
N ASP A 98 3.96 -1.93 -13.04
CA ASP A 98 2.60 -1.54 -13.41
C ASP A 98 2.13 -0.33 -12.58
N ALA A 99 1.26 0.48 -13.19
CA ALA A 99 0.67 1.66 -12.58
C ALA A 99 -0.84 1.46 -12.32
N ARG A 100 -1.31 1.96 -11.18
CA ARG A 100 -2.74 2.02 -10.85
C ARG A 100 -3.12 3.43 -10.44
N CYS A 101 -4.22 3.93 -11.01
CA CYS A 101 -4.76 5.26 -10.74
C CYS A 101 -6.05 5.17 -9.92
N ASP A 102 -6.29 6.19 -9.11
CA ASP A 102 -7.49 6.30 -8.25
C ASP A 102 -8.79 6.54 -9.02
N SER A 103 -8.70 7.08 -10.23
CA SER A 103 -9.84 7.29 -11.12
C SER A 103 -9.47 7.07 -12.59
N PRO A 104 -10.44 6.75 -13.46
CA PRO A 104 -10.21 6.57 -14.89
C PRO A 104 -9.87 7.88 -15.61
N GLY A 105 -9.12 7.76 -16.71
CA GLY A 105 -8.84 8.86 -17.63
C GLY A 105 -7.84 9.88 -17.09
N HIS A 106 -7.90 11.10 -17.63
CA HIS A 106 -6.90 12.13 -17.37
C HIS A 106 -7.09 12.88 -16.04
N CYS A 107 -8.10 12.54 -15.24
CA CYS A 107 -8.47 13.25 -14.01
C CYS A 107 -7.90 12.62 -12.73
N ALA A 108 -7.08 11.57 -12.84
CA ALA A 108 -6.50 10.90 -11.68
C ALA A 108 -5.71 11.86 -10.78
N LYS A 109 -6.00 11.81 -9.47
CA LYS A 109 -5.32 12.61 -8.47
C LYS A 109 -4.11 11.89 -7.91
N TYR A 110 -4.25 10.58 -7.71
CA TYR A 110 -3.20 9.72 -7.18
C TYR A 110 -2.96 8.53 -8.10
N GLY A 111 -1.67 8.26 -8.36
CA GLY A 111 -1.18 7.09 -9.06
C GLY A 111 -0.20 6.34 -8.19
N SER A 112 -0.29 5.02 -8.16
CA SER A 112 0.69 4.14 -7.55
C SER A 112 1.43 3.37 -8.64
N TYR A 113 2.75 3.30 -8.55
CA TYR A 113 3.57 2.45 -9.41
C TYR A 113 4.20 1.36 -8.57
N THR A 114 4.08 0.09 -8.98
CA THR A 114 4.58 -1.05 -8.21
C THR A 114 5.65 -1.78 -9.02
N CYS A 115 6.79 -2.09 -8.39
CA CYS A 115 7.87 -2.89 -8.96
C CYS A 115 7.96 -4.25 -8.27
N ILE A 116 7.91 -5.32 -9.06
CA ILE A 116 7.97 -6.71 -8.60
C ILE A 116 9.17 -7.40 -9.24
N ASP A 117 9.95 -8.16 -8.48
CA ASP A 117 10.90 -9.12 -9.06
C ASP A 117 10.15 -10.33 -9.58
N ILE A 118 10.13 -10.53 -10.90
CA ILE A 118 9.36 -11.59 -11.55
C ILE A 118 9.77 -12.97 -11.05
N LYS A 119 11.06 -13.17 -10.75
CA LYS A 119 11.56 -14.49 -10.34
C LYS A 119 11.07 -14.90 -8.96
N THR A 120 10.94 -13.96 -8.04
CA THR A 120 10.56 -14.24 -6.64
C THR A 120 9.12 -13.88 -6.32
N GLY A 121 8.48 -13.06 -7.13
CA GLY A 121 7.19 -12.46 -6.84
C GLY A 121 7.23 -11.41 -5.72
N TYR A 122 8.41 -11.03 -5.23
CA TYR A 122 8.51 -10.01 -4.19
C TYR A 122 8.26 -8.61 -4.77
N ILE A 123 7.41 -7.86 -4.09
CA ILE A 123 7.29 -6.41 -4.31
C ILE A 123 8.54 -5.77 -3.73
N LEU A 124 9.38 -5.20 -4.60
CA LEU A 124 10.62 -4.54 -4.17
C LEU A 124 10.37 -3.09 -3.75
N ASP A 125 9.44 -2.43 -4.44
CA ASP A 125 9.03 -1.07 -4.12
C ASP A 125 7.65 -0.76 -4.68
N PHE A 126 6.96 0.19 -4.06
CA PHE A 126 5.85 0.90 -4.69
C PHE A 126 5.93 2.38 -4.34
N GLN A 127 5.57 3.22 -5.29
CA GLN A 127 5.65 4.67 -5.17
C GLN A 127 4.27 5.27 -5.38
N LEU A 128 3.84 6.10 -4.44
CA LEU A 128 2.62 6.89 -4.56
C LEU A 128 2.98 8.28 -5.09
N ILE A 129 2.30 8.70 -6.15
CA ILE A 129 2.54 9.96 -6.86
C ILE A 129 1.22 10.71 -6.90
N GLN A 130 1.24 11.98 -6.50
CA GLN A 130 0.13 12.88 -6.71
C GLN A 130 0.28 13.62 -8.04
N SER A 131 -0.80 13.77 -8.79
CA SER A 131 -0.76 14.40 -10.12
C SER A 131 -0.30 15.85 -10.11
N ASN A 132 -0.37 16.55 -8.97
CA ASN A 132 0.16 17.90 -8.78
C ASN A 132 1.69 17.95 -8.61
N GLU A 133 2.33 16.85 -8.22
CA GLU A 133 3.79 16.74 -8.15
C GLU A 133 4.40 16.64 -9.56
N VAL A 134 3.58 16.32 -10.55
CA VAL A 134 3.96 16.09 -11.94
C VAL A 134 3.06 16.92 -12.87
N LYS A 135 3.26 16.79 -14.19
CA LYS A 135 2.47 17.50 -15.20
C LYS A 135 1.12 16.82 -15.47
N GLY A 136 0.44 16.35 -14.42
CA GLY A 136 -0.84 15.63 -14.50
C GLY A 136 -0.72 14.10 -14.53
N SER A 137 -1.88 13.47 -14.58
CA SER A 137 -2.07 12.01 -14.38
C SER A 137 -1.23 11.13 -15.31
N ASN A 138 -1.10 11.51 -16.58
CA ASN A 138 -0.33 10.78 -17.59
C ASN A 138 1.17 10.65 -17.25
N HIS A 139 1.69 11.54 -16.39
CA HIS A 139 3.10 11.56 -16.02
C HIS A 139 3.38 10.78 -14.72
N MET A 140 2.35 10.40 -13.98
CA MET A 140 2.51 9.73 -12.69
C MET A 140 3.16 8.36 -12.83
N GLU A 141 2.82 7.62 -13.89
CA GLU A 141 3.38 6.30 -14.17
C GLU A 141 4.89 6.37 -14.45
N LEU A 142 5.32 7.27 -15.34
CA LEU A 142 6.75 7.47 -15.61
C LEU A 142 7.50 7.91 -14.34
N GLU A 143 6.95 8.85 -13.59
CA GLU A 143 7.56 9.35 -12.36
C GLU A 143 7.67 8.24 -11.31
N GLY A 144 6.65 7.41 -11.17
CA GLY A 144 6.67 6.25 -10.28
C GLY A 144 7.77 5.25 -10.64
N LEU A 145 7.94 4.92 -11.92
CA LEU A 145 9.05 4.09 -12.37
C LEU A 145 10.41 4.74 -12.04
N LYS A 146 10.58 6.04 -12.31
CA LYS A 146 11.82 6.77 -12.01
C LYS A 146 12.17 6.71 -10.52
N ARG A 147 11.20 6.96 -9.64
CA ARG A 147 11.37 6.87 -8.18
C ARG A 147 11.75 5.46 -7.74
N CYS A 148 11.06 4.44 -8.27
CA CYS A 148 11.38 3.04 -7.98
C CYS A 148 12.81 2.68 -8.41
N LEU A 149 13.22 3.03 -9.63
CA LEU A 149 14.56 2.74 -10.13
C LEU A 149 15.64 3.48 -9.34
N THR A 150 15.37 4.71 -8.91
CA THR A 150 16.28 5.49 -8.07
C THR A 150 16.46 4.82 -6.71
N TYR A 151 15.35 4.39 -6.10
CA TYR A 151 15.37 3.61 -4.86
C TYR A 151 16.17 2.32 -5.02
N LEU A 152 15.88 1.48 -6.02
CA LEU A 152 16.58 0.21 -6.24
C LEU A 152 18.07 0.38 -6.56
N SER A 153 18.41 1.45 -7.28
CA SER A 153 19.81 1.79 -7.59
C SER A 153 20.60 2.15 -6.33
N SER A 154 19.97 2.74 -5.30
CA SER A 154 20.64 3.00 -4.00
C SER A 154 21.09 1.73 -3.26
N PHE A 155 20.56 0.57 -3.64
CA PHE A 155 20.95 -0.72 -3.10
C PHE A 155 21.96 -1.47 -3.98
N ASN A 156 22.49 -0.85 -5.03
CA ASN A 156 23.42 -1.46 -6.00
C ASN A 156 22.86 -2.75 -6.64
N LEU A 157 21.55 -2.82 -6.84
CA LEU A 157 20.93 -3.97 -7.50
C LEU A 157 21.15 -3.91 -9.01
N CYS A 158 21.58 -5.03 -9.59
CA CYS A 158 21.69 -5.16 -11.04
C CYS A 158 20.31 -5.52 -11.64
N ILE A 159 19.70 -4.57 -12.33
CA ILE A 159 18.44 -4.77 -13.07
C ILE A 159 18.80 -5.04 -14.53
N SER A 160 18.56 -6.26 -15.01
CA SER A 160 18.86 -6.64 -16.41
C SER A 160 17.71 -6.32 -17.35
N GLU A 161 16.47 -6.45 -16.87
CA GLU A 161 15.28 -6.33 -17.70
C GLU A 161 14.12 -5.71 -16.93
N ILE A 162 13.35 -4.87 -17.61
CA ILE A 162 12.08 -4.31 -17.13
C ILE A 162 10.98 -4.72 -18.10
N VAL A 163 9.93 -5.32 -17.56
CA VAL A 163 8.67 -5.63 -18.22
C VAL A 163 7.67 -4.55 -17.81
N SER A 164 7.08 -3.87 -18.78
CA SER A 164 6.04 -2.87 -18.51
C SER A 164 4.95 -2.90 -19.58
N ASP A 165 3.91 -2.10 -19.35
CA ASP A 165 2.92 -1.78 -20.36
C ASP A 165 3.47 -0.99 -21.55
N ARG A 166 2.62 -0.84 -22.58
CA ARG A 166 2.90 -0.04 -23.79
C ARG A 166 2.82 1.47 -23.52
N HIS A 167 3.31 1.92 -22.37
CA HIS A 167 3.37 3.33 -22.02
C HIS A 167 4.51 4.02 -22.81
N VAL A 168 4.12 4.94 -23.70
CA VAL A 168 5.05 5.58 -24.66
C VAL A 168 6.19 6.32 -23.95
N GLN A 169 5.89 6.96 -22.82
CA GLN A 169 6.91 7.73 -22.10
C GLN A 169 7.93 6.82 -21.39
N ILE A 170 7.49 5.68 -20.83
CA ILE A 170 8.39 4.70 -20.20
C ILE A 170 9.32 4.11 -21.26
N ARG A 171 8.77 3.69 -22.41
CA ARG A 171 9.56 3.17 -23.53
C ARG A 171 10.63 4.18 -23.98
N LYS A 172 10.26 5.46 -24.12
CA LYS A 172 11.21 6.52 -24.49
C LYS A 172 12.29 6.69 -23.42
N PHE A 173 11.89 6.73 -22.15
CA PHE A 173 12.80 6.88 -21.01
C PHE A 173 13.81 5.72 -20.93
N LEU A 174 13.35 4.48 -20.96
CA LEU A 174 14.24 3.31 -20.88
C LEU A 174 15.23 3.26 -22.06
N ARG A 175 14.75 3.57 -23.28
CA ARG A 175 15.62 3.60 -24.47
C ARG A 175 16.70 4.68 -24.40
N VAL A 176 16.38 5.87 -23.86
CA VAL A 176 17.29 7.04 -23.90
C VAL A 176 18.14 7.13 -22.64
N GLU A 177 17.56 6.96 -21.47
CA GLU A 177 18.24 7.19 -20.18
C GLU A 177 18.76 5.90 -19.53
N LYS A 178 18.25 4.71 -19.92
CA LYS A 178 18.64 3.41 -19.34
C LYS A 178 18.89 2.34 -20.41
N PRO A 179 19.74 2.58 -21.43
CA PRO A 179 19.91 1.69 -22.58
C PRO A 179 20.51 0.31 -22.22
N SER A 180 21.17 0.18 -21.07
CA SER A 180 21.70 -1.10 -20.57
C SER A 180 20.60 -2.03 -20.04
N ILE A 181 19.40 -1.52 -19.74
CA ILE A 181 18.28 -2.31 -19.26
C ILE A 181 17.45 -2.74 -20.46
N LYS A 182 17.30 -4.06 -20.63
CA LYS A 182 16.41 -4.61 -21.65
C LYS A 182 14.96 -4.25 -21.31
N HIS A 183 14.23 -3.67 -22.25
CA HIS A 183 12.80 -3.36 -22.09
C HIS A 183 11.95 -4.36 -22.87
N THR A 184 11.01 -5.01 -22.21
CA THR A 184 10.03 -5.90 -22.81
C THR A 184 8.61 -5.50 -22.40
N PHE A 185 7.64 -5.96 -23.19
CA PHE A 185 6.23 -5.66 -22.95
C PHE A 185 5.53 -6.80 -22.22
N ASP A 186 4.61 -6.45 -21.33
CA ASP A 186 3.71 -7.44 -20.74
C ASP A 186 2.83 -8.09 -21.83
N VAL A 187 2.97 -9.42 -21.97
CA VAL A 187 2.24 -10.24 -22.93
C VAL A 187 0.76 -10.33 -22.56
N TRP A 188 0.40 -10.19 -21.28
CA TRP A 188 -0.99 -10.27 -20.84
C TRP A 188 -1.86 -9.21 -21.53
N HIS A 189 -1.36 -7.98 -21.67
CA HIS A 189 -2.05 -6.91 -22.41
C HIS A 189 -2.20 -7.22 -23.90
N ILE A 190 -1.26 -7.96 -24.49
CA ILE A 190 -1.33 -8.42 -25.88
C ILE A 190 -2.42 -9.49 -26.02
N SER A 191 -2.44 -10.48 -25.13
CA SER A 191 -3.42 -11.57 -25.14
C SER A 191 -4.86 -11.07 -25.02
N LYS A 192 -5.11 -10.02 -24.22
CA LYS A 192 -6.44 -9.40 -24.10
C LYS A 192 -6.90 -8.67 -25.36
N SER A 193 -5.97 -8.22 -26.19
CA SER A 193 -6.27 -7.46 -27.40
C SER A 193 -6.53 -8.37 -28.61
N ILE A 194 -6.18 -9.64 -28.51
CA ILE A 194 -6.45 -10.67 -29.52
C ILE A 194 -7.79 -11.31 -29.16
N LYS A 195 -8.83 -10.97 -29.92
CA LYS A 195 -10.11 -11.68 -29.93
C LYS A 195 -10.12 -12.72 -31.04
#